data_AF-A0A2M7TLP7-F1
#
_entry.id   AF-A0A2M7TLP7-F1
#
_cell.length_a   1.000
_cell.length_b   1.000
_cell.length_c   1.000
_cell.angle_alpha   90.00
_cell.angle_beta   90.00
_cell.angle_gamma   90.00
#
_symmetry.space_group_name_H-M   'P 1'
#
loop_
_entity.id
_entity.type
_entity.pdbx_description
1 polymer ?
#
loop_
_entity_poly.entity_id
_entity_poly.type
_entity_poly.pdbx_seq_one_letter_code
_entity_poly.pdbx_strand_id
1 'polypeptide(L)' 'FVLKWAVGIGGGIAFLLIIYAGFMIMTSAGNPERLKAGQELLTSAISGLILLIFSVVILKIIGVDILGLGRWGFGK' A
#
# COMPACT_ATOMS: atom_id res chain seq x y z
N PHE A 1 -13.11 7.61 11.99
CA PHE A 1 -13.84 6.96 10.88
C PHE A 1 -13.05 7.05 9.56
N VAL A 2 -12.73 8.26 9.06
CA VAL A 2 -11.94 8.46 7.82
C VAL A 2 -10.61 7.72 7.80
N LEU A 3 -9.88 7.67 8.92
CA LEU A 3 -8.60 6.96 9.00
C LEU A 3 -8.71 5.44 8.77
N LYS A 4 -9.69 4.76 9.41
CA LYS A 4 -9.92 3.30 9.22
C LYS A 4 -10.25 2.99 7.76
N TRP A 5 -11.08 3.82 7.12
CA TRP A 5 -11.45 3.67 5.71
C TRP A 5 -10.29 3.96 4.75
N ALA A 6 -9.50 5.02 5.00
CA ALA A 6 -8.33 5.36 4.20
C ALA A 6 -7.26 4.25 4.24
N VAL A 7 -7.03 3.67 5.43
CA VAL A 7 -6.08 2.55 5.60
C VAL A 7 -6.61 1.27 4.96
N GLY A 8 -7.89 0.95 5.12
CA GLY A 8 -8.50 -0.22 4.49
C GLY A 8 -8.49 -0.16 2.95
N ILE A 9 -8.83 1.00 2.38
CA ILE A 9 -8.83 1.23 0.93
C ILE A 9 -7.38 1.25 0.40
N GLY A 10 -6.47 1.93 1.09
CA GLY A 10 -5.05 1.97 0.72
C GLY A 10 -4.41 0.58 0.72
N GLY A 11 -4.69 -0.24 1.74
CA GLY A 11 -4.23 -1.63 1.82
C GLY A 11 -4.83 -2.54 0.75
N GLY A 12 -6.11 -2.35 0.39
CA GLY A 12 -6.77 -3.10 -0.67
C GLY A 12 -6.21 -2.81 -2.06
N ILE A 13 -5.95 -1.54 -2.39
CA ILE A 13 -5.36 -1.12 -3.68
C ILE A 13 -3.93 -1.67 -3.80
N ALA A 14 -3.15 -1.56 -2.72
CA ALA A 14 -1.82 -2.14 -2.61
C ALA A 14 -1.80 -3.65 -2.90
N PHE A 15 -2.73 -4.39 -2.29
CA PHE A 15 -2.83 -5.84 -2.46
C PHE A 15 -3.13 -6.22 -3.92
N LEU A 16 -4.02 -5.48 -4.60
CA LEU A 16 -4.32 -5.69 -6.02
C LEU A 16 -3.11 -5.42 -6.92
N LEU A 17 -2.31 -4.38 -6.63
CA LEU A 17 -1.09 -4.06 -7.39
C LEU A 17 -0.02 -5.16 -7.25
N ILE A 18 0.14 -5.74 -6.07
CA ILE A 18 1.08 -6.85 -5.84
C ILE A 18 0.68 -8.07 -6.67
N ILE A 19 -0.62 -8.42 -6.69
CA ILE A 19 -1.14 -9.54 -7.48
C ILE A 19 -0.85 -9.31 -8.97
N TYR A 20 -1.13 -8.11 -9.48
CA TYR A 20 -0.87 -7.77 -10.89
C TYR A 20 0.60 -7.87 -11.27
N ALA A 21 1.50 -7.34 -10.42
CA ALA A 21 2.94 -7.43 -10.63
C ALA A 21 3.43 -8.89 -10.61
N GLY A 22 2.89 -9.71 -9.70
CA GLY A 22 3.18 -11.15 -9.63
C GLY A 22 2.76 -11.90 -10.88
N PHE A 23 1.55 -11.63 -11.41
CA PHE A 23 1.09 -12.21 -12.68
C PHE A 23 1.98 -11.81 -13.85
N MET A 24 2.41 -10.56 -13.92
CA MET A 24 3.30 -10.11 -14.99
C MET A 24 4.64 -10.85 -14.95
N ILE A 25 5.24 -11.04 -13.77
CA ILE A 25 6.49 -11.82 -13.64
C ILE A 25 6.26 -13.29 -14.03
N MET A 26 5.19 -13.92 -13.56
CA MET A 26 4.89 -15.33 -13.85
C MET A 26 4.67 -15.60 -15.34
N THR A 27 3.97 -14.69 -16.06
CA THR A 27 3.72 -14.82 -17.50
C THR A 27 4.96 -14.51 -18.35
N SER A 28 6.05 -14.00 -17.75
CA SER A 28 7.28 -13.61 -18.46
C SER A 28 8.28 -14.74 -18.72
N ALA A 29 7.91 -16.01 -18.44
CA ALA A 29 8.75 -17.21 -18.34
C ALA A 29 9.63 -17.60 -19.58
N GLY A 30 9.77 -16.75 -20.59
CA GLY A 30 10.68 -16.97 -21.72
C GLY A 30 11.28 -15.71 -22.34
N ASN A 31 10.95 -14.50 -21.86
CA ASN A 31 11.49 -13.26 -22.39
C ASN A 31 12.19 -12.45 -21.27
N PRO A 32 13.53 -12.29 -21.30
CA PRO A 32 14.28 -11.56 -20.27
C PRO A 32 13.87 -10.08 -20.16
N GLU A 33 13.35 -9.49 -21.23
CA GLU A 33 12.87 -8.11 -21.25
C GLU A 33 11.59 -7.95 -20.41
N ARG A 34 10.68 -8.93 -20.49
CA ARG A 34 9.45 -8.96 -19.68
C ARG A 34 9.73 -9.31 -18.23
N LEU A 35 10.74 -10.16 -17.98
CA LEU A 35 11.18 -10.47 -16.63
C LEU A 35 11.75 -9.21 -15.93
N LYS A 36 12.57 -8.45 -16.65
CA LYS A 36 13.15 -7.19 -16.14
C LYS A 36 12.07 -6.13 -15.90
N ALA A 37 11.12 -5.99 -16.83
CA ALA A 37 9.96 -5.10 -16.66
C ALA A 37 9.09 -5.51 -15.48
N GLY A 38 8.87 -6.82 -15.28
CA GLY A 38 8.14 -7.35 -14.12
C GLY A 38 8.86 -7.07 -12.80
N GLN A 39 10.19 -7.21 -12.77
CA GLN A 39 11.00 -6.84 -11.60
C GLN A 39 10.92 -5.33 -11.29
N GLU A 40 11.04 -4.46 -12.29
CA GLU A 40 10.87 -3.01 -12.08
C GLU A 40 9.46 -2.65 -11.59
N LEU A 41 8.43 -3.31 -12.13
CA LEU A 41 7.05 -3.14 -11.67
C LEU A 41 6.85 -3.66 -10.24
N LEU A 42 7.49 -4.76 -9.87
CA LEU A 42 7.45 -5.27 -8.51
C LEU A 42 8.17 -4.31 -7.55
N THR A 43 9.36 -3.83 -7.92
CA THR A 43 10.12 -2.88 -7.11
C THR A 43 9.38 -1.56 -6.94
N SER A 44 8.73 -1.05 -7.99
CA SER A 44 7.90 0.15 -7.91
C SER A 44 6.60 -0.05 -7.12
N ALA A 45 5.96 -1.23 -7.23
CA ALA A 45 4.81 -1.58 -6.42
C ALA A 45 5.19 -1.70 -4.93
N ILE A 46 6.33 -2.32 -4.62
CA ILE A 46 6.86 -2.45 -3.26
C ILE A 46 7.25 -1.07 -2.70
N SER A 47 7.91 -0.21 -3.49
CA SER A 47 8.26 1.13 -3.04
C SER A 47 7.03 2.01 -2.81
N GLY A 48 6.02 1.92 -3.68
CA GLY A 48 4.72 2.57 -3.50
C GLY A 48 3.98 2.05 -2.26
N LEU A 49 4.05 0.75 -1.98
CA LEU A 49 3.49 0.14 -0.78
C LEU A 49 4.17 0.67 0.49
N ILE A 50 5.50 0.72 0.50
CA ILE A 50 6.28 1.26 1.61
C ILE A 50 5.91 2.74 1.85
N LEU A 51 5.78 3.52 0.78
CA LEU A 51 5.38 4.94 0.87
C LEU A 51 3.96 5.07 1.42
N LEU A 52 3.01 4.23 0.98
CA LEU A 52 1.67 4.16 1.54
C LEU A 52 1.68 3.82 3.05
N ILE A 53 2.46 2.82 3.45
CA ILE A 53 2.60 2.42 4.86
C ILE A 53 3.15 3.60 5.67
N PHE A 54 4.21 4.27 5.20
CA PHE A 54 4.77 5.45 5.86
C PHE A 54 3.75 6.59 5.96
N SER A 55 3.02 6.87 4.89
CA SER A 55 1.96 7.88 4.86
C SER A 55 0.89 7.60 5.91
N VAL A 56 0.43 6.36 5.99
CA VAL A 56 -0.55 5.91 6.99
C VAL A 56 -0.01 6.04 8.41
N VAL A 57 1.25 5.66 8.66
CA VAL A 57 1.88 5.79 9.97
C VAL A 57 1.95 7.25 10.40
N ILE A 58 2.38 8.15 9.52
CA ILE A 58 2.43 9.59 9.78
C ILE A 58 1.01 10.14 10.05
N LEU A 59 0.02 9.78 9.21
CA LEU A 59 -1.38 10.17 9.40
C LEU A 59 -1.98 9.62 10.69
N LYS A 60 -1.58 8.43 11.15
CA LYS A 60 -2.00 7.85 12.43
C LYS A 60 -1.40 8.62 13.60
N ILE A 61 -0.11 8.96 13.54
CA ILE A 61 0.56 9.76 14.57
C ILE A 61 -0.08 11.15 14.65
N ILE A 62 -0.21 11.85 13.52
CA ILE A 62 -0.80 13.19 13.50
C ILE A 62 -2.30 13.14 13.86
N GLY A 63 -3.06 12.21 13.29
CA GLY A 63 -4.52 12.12 13.48
C GLY A 63 -4.98 11.58 14.83
N VAL A 64 -4.20 10.69 15.46
CA VAL A 64 -4.53 10.09 16.77
C VAL A 64 -3.85 10.83 17.91
N ASP A 65 -2.54 11.15 17.78
CA ASP A 65 -1.76 11.74 18.89
C ASP A 65 -1.85 13.27 18.93
N ILE A 66 -1.90 13.96 17.78
CA ILE A 66 -1.91 15.45 17.76
C ILE A 66 -3.35 16.00 17.84
N LEU A 67 -4.32 15.36 17.18
CA LEU A 67 -5.72 15.81 17.18
C LEU A 67 -6.59 15.18 18.28
N GLY A 68 -6.07 14.25 19.09
CA GLY A 68 -6.75 13.73 20.28
C GLY A 68 -8.10 13.04 20.04
N LEU A 69 -8.37 12.59 18.81
CA LEU A 69 -9.65 11.97 18.42
C LEU A 69 -9.89 10.60 19.10
N GLY A 70 -8.88 10.03 19.76
CA GLY A 70 -9.01 8.85 20.62
C GLY A 70 -9.79 9.09 21.91
N ARG A 71 -9.85 10.33 22.42
CA ARG A 71 -10.55 10.67 23.67
C ARG A 71 -12.04 11.00 23.48
N TRP A 72 -12.48 11.20 22.23
CA TRP A 72 -13.84 11.63 21.88
C TRP A 72 -14.60 10.55 21.10
N GLY A 73 -14.68 9.34 21.65
CA GLY A 73 -15.73 8.37 21.29
C GLY A 73 -15.78 7.82 19.85
N PHE A 74 -14.77 8.04 19.00
CA PHE A 74 -14.68 7.42 17.65
C PHE A 74 -13.98 6.04 17.68
N GLY A 75 -14.22 5.30 18.76
CA GLY A 75 -13.72 3.95 19.00
C GLY A 75 -14.86 2.98 19.26
N LYS A 76 -15.57 2.60 18.19
CA LYS A 76 -15.92 1.19 17.99
C LYS A 76 -15.28 0.76 16.65
#